data_AF-A0A7S1D9V4-F1
#
_entry.id   AF-A0A7S1D9V4-F1
#
_cell.length_a   1.000
_cell.length_b   1.000
_cell.length_c   1.000
_cell.angle_alpha   90.00
_cell.angle_beta   90.00
_cell.angle_gamma   90.00
#
_symmetry.space_group_name_H-M   'P 1'
#
loop_
_entity.id
_entity.type
_entity.pdbx_description
1 polymer ?
#
loop_
_entity_poly.entity_id
_entity_poly.type
_entity_poly.pdbx_seq_one_letter_code
_entity_poly.pdbx_strand_id
1 'polypeptide(L)'
;NCELAVTMALIFSKRGGRAAVQRLSRALSTGADTLAGSGAYGGLTDQDRIFTNLYGEQDWRLEDSLKRGDYHMTKEIMWMGPDWIVQEIKDSGLRGRGGAGFPSGLKWSFMPKESDGRPSFLVVNADESEPGTCKDREIMRKDPHKLVEGCLLAGYAMRARAAYIYIRGEYFNEAVVLDEAI
;
A
#
# COMPACT_ATOMS: atom_id res chain seq x y z
N ASN A 1 10.39 6.19 4.61
CA ASN A 1 9.06 6.26 3.92
C ASN A 1 8.73 4.97 3.15
N CYS A 2 8.59 3.84 3.84
CA CYS A 2 8.12 2.55 3.32
C CYS A 2 6.67 2.56 2.80
N GLU A 3 6.08 3.73 2.65
CA GLU A 3 4.64 3.95 2.60
C GLU A 3 4.03 3.80 1.22
N LEU A 4 4.86 3.85 0.16
CA LEU A 4 4.38 3.62 -1.21
C LEU A 4 3.81 2.21 -1.37
N ALA A 5 4.34 1.25 -0.62
CA ALA A 5 3.93 -0.11 -0.76
C ALA A 5 2.57 -0.38 -0.10
N VAL A 6 2.43 0.03 1.15
CA VAL A 6 1.30 -0.43 1.96
C VAL A 6 0.00 0.31 1.63
N THR A 7 0.08 1.41 0.86
CA THR A 7 -1.11 2.17 0.50
C THR A 7 -1.92 1.55 -0.65
N MET A 8 -1.41 0.53 -1.34
CA MET A 8 -2.14 -0.13 -2.42
C MET A 8 -3.10 -1.24 -1.93
N ALA A 9 -2.77 -1.95 -0.84
CA ALA A 9 -3.68 -2.93 -0.22
C ALA A 9 -5.02 -2.29 0.22
N LEU A 10 -4.96 -1.00 0.57
CA LEU A 10 -6.10 -0.16 0.96
C LEU A 10 -7.13 0.11 -0.15
N ILE A 11 -6.63 0.41 -1.36
CA ILE A 11 -7.48 0.89 -2.45
C ILE A 11 -8.38 -0.25 -2.96
N PHE A 12 -7.91 -1.49 -2.82
CA PHE A 12 -8.55 -2.67 -3.39
C PHE A 12 -9.25 -3.56 -2.40
N SER A 13 -8.83 -3.60 -1.13
CA SER A 13 -9.62 -4.27 -0.08
C SER A 13 -11.01 -3.59 0.08
N LYS A 14 -11.10 -2.25 -0.07
CA LYS A 14 -12.38 -1.53 0.00
C LYS A 14 -13.18 -1.46 -1.31
N ARG A 15 -12.58 -1.67 -2.49
CA ARG A 15 -13.28 -1.61 -3.81
C ARG A 15 -13.49 -2.98 -4.47
N GLY A 16 -12.61 -3.94 -4.22
CA GLY A 16 -12.61 -5.29 -4.81
C GLY A 16 -13.69 -6.25 -4.29
N GLY A 17 -14.33 -5.93 -3.16
CA GLY A 17 -15.44 -6.73 -2.60
C GLY A 17 -16.85 -6.19 -2.88
N ARG A 18 -17.01 -5.03 -3.52
CA ARG A 18 -18.33 -4.38 -3.64
C ARG A 18 -18.70 -3.87 -5.04
N ALA A 19 -17.75 -3.60 -5.93
CA ALA A 19 -18.08 -2.97 -7.22
C ALA A 19 -18.84 -3.88 -8.21
N ALA A 20 -18.59 -5.20 -8.20
CA ALA A 20 -19.29 -6.13 -9.09
C ALA A 20 -20.68 -6.56 -8.57
N VAL A 21 -20.87 -6.62 -7.24
CA VAL A 21 -22.14 -7.06 -6.63
C VAL A 21 -23.13 -5.90 -6.43
N GLN A 22 -22.65 -4.66 -6.26
CA GLN A 22 -23.53 -3.51 -6.03
C GLN A 22 -24.36 -3.05 -7.24
N ARG A 23 -24.03 -3.50 -8.46
CA ARG A 23 -24.89 -3.22 -9.63
C ARG A 23 -26.12 -4.12 -9.70
N LEU A 24 -26.14 -5.26 -9.00
CA LEU A 24 -27.31 -6.14 -8.94
C LEU A 24 -28.16 -5.93 -7.67
N SER A 25 -27.57 -5.43 -6.57
CA SER A 25 -28.33 -5.17 -5.33
C SER A 25 -29.00 -3.78 -5.26
N ARG A 26 -28.62 -2.82 -6.12
CA ARG A 26 -29.23 -1.48 -6.18
C ARG A 26 -30.69 -1.45 -6.62
N ALA A 27 -31.26 -2.57 -7.07
CA ALA A 27 -32.67 -2.68 -7.40
C ALA A 27 -33.55 -3.05 -6.19
N LEU A 28 -32.99 -3.44 -5.03
CA LEU A 28 -33.76 -4.14 -3.99
C LEU A 28 -33.58 -3.69 -2.53
N SER A 29 -32.87 -2.60 -2.22
CA SER A 29 -32.79 -2.14 -0.83
C SER A 29 -32.80 -0.61 -0.70
N THR A 30 -33.99 -0.05 -0.54
CA THR A 30 -34.22 1.16 0.24
C THR A 30 -33.72 0.91 1.67
N GLY A 31 -32.60 1.51 2.05
CA GLY A 31 -32.06 1.43 3.40
C GLY A 31 -30.93 2.42 3.51
N ALA A 32 -31.14 3.43 4.35
CA ALA A 32 -30.27 4.57 4.53
C ALA A 32 -28.87 4.15 5.02
N ASP A 33 -27.84 4.50 4.26
CA ASP A 33 -26.52 4.81 4.81
C ASP A 33 -26.12 6.18 4.26
N THR A 34 -26.53 7.20 5.02
CA THR A 34 -26.09 8.57 4.87
C THR A 34 -24.59 8.60 5.11
N LEU A 35 -23.79 8.71 4.05
CA LEU A 35 -22.39 9.10 4.16
C LEU A 35 -22.35 10.52 4.70
N ALA A 36 -22.32 10.62 6.02
CA ALA A 36 -22.27 11.88 6.75
C ALA A 36 -20.93 12.57 6.47
N GLY A 37 -20.98 13.61 5.65
CA GLY A 37 -20.07 14.73 5.78
C GLY A 37 -20.39 15.45 7.10
N SER A 38 -19.57 15.22 8.12
CA SER A 38 -19.55 16.00 9.37
C SER A 38 -18.15 15.96 9.96
N GLY A 39 -17.55 17.13 10.18
CA GLY A 39 -16.15 17.33 10.55
C GLY A 39 -15.76 16.91 11.96
N ALA A 40 -15.89 15.62 12.27
CA ALA A 40 -15.26 14.98 13.42
C ALA A 40 -14.16 14.05 12.91
N TYR A 41 -12.91 14.30 13.31
CA TYR A 41 -11.75 13.47 12.99
C TYR A 41 -11.44 12.53 14.17
N GLY A 42 -11.00 11.31 13.88
CA GLY A 42 -10.79 10.26 14.89
C GLY A 42 -11.79 9.10 14.73
N GLY A 43 -11.74 8.11 15.62
CA GLY A 43 -12.70 6.99 15.63
C GLY A 43 -12.46 5.91 14.57
N LEU A 44 -11.20 5.64 14.22
CA LEU A 44 -10.84 4.55 13.31
C LEU A 44 -11.19 3.20 13.94
N THR A 45 -12.07 2.42 13.29
CA THR A 45 -12.39 1.07 13.76
C THR A 45 -11.25 0.10 13.46
N ASP A 46 -11.16 -1.01 14.18
CA ASP A 46 -10.10 -2.00 13.97
C ASP A 46 -10.14 -2.61 12.56
N GLN A 47 -11.33 -2.71 11.96
CA GLN A 47 -11.50 -3.20 10.58
C GLN A 47 -11.05 -2.18 9.52
N ASP A 48 -10.98 -0.90 9.88
CA ASP A 48 -10.46 0.13 8.98
C ASP A 48 -8.93 0.24 9.04
N ARG A 49 -8.27 -0.50 9.95
CA ARG A 49 -6.81 -0.54 10.04
C ARG A 49 -6.25 -1.35 8.87
N ILE A 50 -5.24 -0.76 8.26
CA ILE A 50 -4.54 -1.31 7.09
C ILE A 50 -3.47 -2.29 7.57
N PHE A 51 -2.75 -1.86 8.60
CA PHE A 51 -1.73 -2.63 9.28
C PHE A 51 -2.39 -3.42 10.39
N THR A 52 -2.87 -4.60 10.03
CA THR A 52 -3.59 -5.49 10.94
C THR A 52 -2.65 -6.21 11.90
N ASN A 53 -1.41 -6.53 11.49
CA ASN A 53 -0.44 -7.23 12.33
C ASN A 53 0.60 -6.29 12.99
N LEU A 54 0.28 -5.01 13.21
CA LEU A 54 1.24 -4.04 13.74
C LEU A 54 1.79 -4.41 15.13
N TYR A 55 1.04 -5.20 15.91
CA TYR A 55 1.46 -5.66 17.23
C TYR A 55 2.15 -7.04 17.22
N GLY A 56 2.18 -7.75 16.09
CA GLY A 56 2.79 -9.08 15.98
C GLY A 56 1.99 -10.17 16.69
N GLU A 57 0.67 -10.04 16.70
CA GLU A 57 -0.25 -11.05 17.27
C GLU A 57 -0.33 -12.32 16.41
N GLN A 58 -0.04 -12.18 15.11
CA GLN A 58 0.01 -13.26 14.13
C GLN A 58 1.42 -13.41 13.56
N ASP A 59 1.72 -14.55 12.93
CA ASP A 59 3.01 -14.74 12.28
C ASP A 59 3.15 -13.76 11.10
N TRP A 60 4.35 -13.24 10.92
CA TRP A 60 4.67 -12.31 9.83
C TRP A 60 4.91 -13.03 8.50
N ARG A 61 5.09 -14.35 8.53
CA ARG A 61 5.31 -15.20 7.36
C ARG A 61 4.12 -15.22 6.39
N LEU A 62 4.41 -15.71 5.18
CA LEU A 62 3.49 -15.70 4.04
C LEU A 62 2.14 -16.36 4.34
N GLU A 63 2.11 -17.50 5.03
CA GLU A 63 0.85 -18.22 5.31
C GLU A 63 -0.16 -17.37 6.09
N ASP A 64 0.30 -16.68 7.13
CA ASP A 64 -0.55 -15.81 7.94
C ASP A 64 -0.82 -14.47 7.25
N SER A 65 0.12 -13.98 6.43
CA SER A 65 -0.08 -12.81 5.58
C SER A 65 -1.22 -13.00 4.57
N LEU A 66 -1.29 -14.17 3.92
CA LEU A 66 -2.40 -14.50 3.02
C LEU A 66 -3.75 -14.53 3.74
N LYS A 67 -3.81 -15.00 5.00
CA LYS A 67 -5.04 -14.99 5.81
C LYS A 67 -5.51 -13.58 6.13
N ARG A 68 -4.60 -12.60 6.24
CA ARG A 68 -4.92 -11.18 6.45
C ARG A 68 -5.40 -10.47 5.19
N GLY A 69 -5.35 -11.14 4.04
CA GLY A 69 -5.75 -10.58 2.75
C GLY A 69 -4.62 -9.87 2.00
N ASP A 70 -3.37 -10.06 2.42
CA ASP A 70 -2.22 -9.63 1.63
C ASP A 70 -2.14 -10.47 0.35
N TYR A 71 -1.68 -9.87 -0.74
CA TYR A 71 -1.68 -10.46 -2.08
C TYR A 71 -3.08 -10.79 -2.64
N HIS A 72 -4.15 -10.29 -2.03
CA HIS A 72 -5.52 -10.53 -2.50
C HIS A 72 -5.80 -9.74 -3.78
N MET A 73 -6.15 -10.46 -4.85
CA MET A 73 -6.44 -9.92 -6.17
C MET A 73 -5.30 -9.12 -6.84
N THR A 74 -4.05 -9.26 -6.37
CA THR A 74 -2.91 -8.51 -6.92
C THR A 74 -2.74 -8.73 -8.42
N LYS A 75 -3.01 -9.95 -8.90
CA LYS A 75 -2.97 -10.29 -10.32
C LYS A 75 -3.99 -9.48 -11.12
N GLU A 76 -5.24 -9.46 -10.68
CA GLU A 76 -6.34 -8.72 -11.30
C GLU A 76 -6.03 -7.23 -11.33
N ILE A 77 -5.46 -6.68 -10.26
CA ILE A 77 -5.04 -5.28 -10.18
C ILE A 77 -3.98 -4.97 -11.24
N MET A 78 -2.96 -5.83 -11.36
CA MET A 78 -1.94 -5.67 -12.40
C MET A 78 -2.53 -5.72 -13.81
N TRP A 79 -3.58 -6.52 -14.03
CA TRP A 79 -4.23 -6.63 -15.34
C TRP A 79 -5.04 -5.38 -15.75
N MET A 80 -5.47 -4.57 -14.78
CA MET A 80 -6.11 -3.27 -15.06
C MET A 80 -5.15 -2.26 -15.69
N GLY A 81 -3.84 -2.50 -15.56
CA GLY A 81 -2.78 -1.72 -16.19
C GLY A 81 -2.23 -0.58 -15.32
N PRO A 82 -1.03 -0.10 -15.65
CA PRO A 82 -0.28 0.84 -14.81
C PRO A 82 -0.94 2.22 -14.69
N ASP A 83 -1.49 2.73 -15.79
CA ASP A 83 -2.13 4.05 -15.82
C ASP A 83 -3.40 4.08 -14.94
N TRP A 84 -4.12 2.96 -14.88
CA TRP A 84 -5.30 2.83 -14.02
C TRP A 84 -4.92 2.85 -12.53
N ILE A 85 -3.85 2.14 -12.16
CA ILE A 85 -3.33 2.14 -10.78
C ILE A 85 -2.92 3.57 -10.35
N VAL A 86 -2.21 4.31 -11.21
CA VAL A 86 -1.81 5.69 -10.92
C VAL A 86 -3.03 6.59 -10.71
N GLN A 87 -4.08 6.41 -11.51
CA GLN A 87 -5.32 7.19 -11.38
C GLN A 87 -6.04 6.89 -10.06
N GLU A 88 -6.18 5.62 -9.69
CA GLU A 88 -6.79 5.23 -8.42
C GLU A 88 -6.04 5.83 -7.20
N ILE A 89 -4.70 5.90 -7.26
CA ILE A 89 -3.89 6.52 -6.20
C ILE A 89 -4.12 8.04 -6.16
N LYS A 90 -4.28 8.70 -7.31
CA LYS A 90 -4.64 10.13 -7.36
C LYS A 90 -6.00 10.38 -6.75
N ASP A 91 -7.00 9.57 -7.11
CA ASP A 91 -8.37 9.69 -6.64
C ASP A 91 -8.51 9.38 -5.14
N SER A 92 -7.62 8.56 -4.58
CA SER A 92 -7.55 8.30 -3.14
C SER A 92 -7.15 9.53 -2.30
N GLY A 93 -6.56 10.55 -2.93
CA GLY A 93 -6.06 11.74 -2.22
C GLY A 93 -4.82 11.48 -1.36
N LEU A 94 -4.12 10.35 -1.59
CA LEU A 94 -2.95 9.98 -0.81
C LEU A 94 -1.83 11.03 -0.89
N ARG A 95 -1.28 11.36 0.27
CA ARG A 95 -0.10 12.22 0.45
C ARG A 95 1.03 11.43 1.09
N GLY A 96 2.27 11.73 0.70
CA GLY A 96 3.46 11.12 1.30
C GLY A 96 3.61 11.51 2.77
N ARG A 97 4.16 10.64 3.62
CA ARG A 97 4.31 10.90 5.05
C ARG A 97 5.74 10.94 5.56
N GLY A 98 6.73 11.19 4.69
CA GLY A 98 8.07 11.62 5.14
C GLY A 98 8.19 13.13 5.21
N GLY A 99 7.33 13.79 5.98
CA GLY A 99 7.37 15.22 6.25
C GLY A 99 6.83 16.14 5.14
N ALA A 100 7.15 15.89 3.87
CA ALA A 100 6.83 16.83 2.77
C ALA A 100 5.34 16.85 2.35
N GLY A 101 4.54 15.83 2.69
CA GLY A 101 3.10 15.83 2.40
C GLY A 101 2.72 15.85 0.91
N PHE A 102 3.65 15.56 0.00
CA PHE A 102 3.42 15.67 -1.44
C PHE A 102 2.41 14.62 -1.94
N PRO A 103 1.47 14.95 -2.84
CA PRO A 103 0.50 13.98 -3.36
C PRO A 103 1.18 12.81 -4.08
N SER A 104 0.99 11.59 -3.57
CA SER A 104 1.71 10.40 -4.04
C SER A 104 1.36 10.06 -5.50
N GLY A 105 0.08 10.12 -5.86
CA GLY A 105 -0.35 9.82 -7.23
C GLY A 105 0.16 10.82 -8.27
N LEU A 106 0.32 12.09 -7.88
CA LEU A 106 0.93 13.09 -8.74
C LEU A 106 2.41 12.78 -8.96
N LYS A 107 3.13 12.43 -7.88
CA LYS A 107 4.55 12.04 -7.95
C LYS A 107 4.77 10.87 -8.91
N TRP A 108 3.91 9.86 -8.85
CA TRP A 108 4.03 8.68 -9.70
C TRP A 108 3.82 9.01 -11.17
N SER A 109 2.95 9.98 -11.47
CA SER A 109 2.69 10.39 -12.86
C SER A 109 3.83 11.17 -13.53
N PHE A 110 4.88 11.55 -12.79
CA PHE A 110 6.08 12.14 -13.38
C PHE A 110 6.99 11.10 -14.04
N MET A 111 6.76 9.81 -13.80
CA MET A 111 7.54 8.76 -14.45
C MET A 111 7.22 8.71 -15.95
N PRO A 112 8.25 8.63 -16.82
CA PRO A 112 8.05 8.62 -18.26
C PRO A 112 7.27 7.37 -18.68
N LYS A 113 6.23 7.56 -19.50
CA LYS A 113 5.40 6.44 -20.01
C LYS A 113 6.13 5.61 -21.05
N GLU A 114 6.90 6.28 -21.89
CA GLU A 114 7.78 5.71 -22.89
C GLU A 114 9.18 5.58 -22.30
N SER A 115 9.81 4.43 -22.43
CA SER A 115 11.20 4.26 -22.01
C SER A 115 12.12 4.90 -23.05
N ASP A 116 13.01 5.78 -22.61
CA ASP A 116 14.11 6.35 -23.40
C ASP A 116 15.28 5.37 -23.59
N GLY A 117 15.04 4.07 -23.34
CA GLY A 117 16.05 3.02 -23.28
C GLY A 117 16.69 2.85 -21.89
N ARG A 118 16.42 3.76 -20.94
CA ARG A 118 16.92 3.62 -19.57
C ARG A 118 15.90 2.87 -18.70
N PRO A 119 16.35 1.92 -17.86
CA PRO A 119 15.47 1.26 -16.91
C PRO A 119 15.03 2.26 -15.83
N SER A 120 13.73 2.30 -15.56
CA SER A 120 13.18 3.00 -14.41
C SER A 120 13.34 2.15 -13.15
N PHE A 121 13.58 2.79 -12.01
CA PHE A 121 13.76 2.11 -10.73
C PHE A 121 12.83 2.69 -9.69
N LEU A 122 12.35 1.82 -8.80
CA LEU A 122 11.64 2.22 -7.59
C LEU A 122 12.63 2.19 -6.43
N VAL A 123 12.76 3.29 -5.70
CA VAL A 123 13.50 3.32 -4.44
C VAL A 123 12.51 3.54 -3.31
N VAL A 124 12.43 2.55 -2.43
CA VAL A 124 11.66 2.61 -1.20
C VAL A 124 12.60 3.03 -0.08
N ASN A 125 12.35 4.21 0.47
CA ASN A 125 13.11 4.68 1.61
C ASN A 125 12.56 3.97 2.86
N ALA A 126 13.29 3.06 3.50
CA ALA A 126 12.91 2.42 4.77
C ALA A 126 13.72 2.96 5.96
N ASP A 127 14.31 4.15 5.81
CA ASP A 127 15.07 4.82 6.85
C ASP A 127 14.16 5.70 7.71
N GLU A 128 14.28 5.50 9.02
CA GLU A 128 13.61 6.27 10.08
C GLU A 128 14.67 6.91 10.99
N SER A 129 15.48 7.77 10.39
CA SER A 129 16.49 8.55 11.14
C SER A 129 15.90 9.77 11.87
N GLU A 130 14.58 9.97 11.79
CA GLU A 130 13.87 11.01 12.53
C GLU A 130 13.64 10.59 13.99
N PRO A 131 13.96 11.45 14.99
CA PRO A 131 13.74 11.13 16.40
C PRO A 131 12.26 10.91 16.70
N GLY A 132 11.92 9.76 17.29
CA GLY A 132 10.54 9.42 17.67
C GLY A 132 9.72 8.71 16.58
N THR A 133 10.30 8.46 15.41
CA THR A 133 9.63 7.73 14.31
C THR A 133 9.99 6.23 14.37
N CYS A 134 8.97 5.36 14.47
CA CYS A 134 9.13 3.90 14.58
C CYS A 134 8.17 3.09 13.70
N LYS A 135 7.49 3.74 12.75
CA LYS A 135 6.39 3.16 11.97
C LYS A 135 6.88 2.14 10.94
N ASP A 136 7.89 2.48 10.16
CA ASP A 136 8.51 1.65 9.13
C ASP A 136 9.20 0.44 9.78
N ARG A 137 9.79 0.60 10.98
CA ARG A 137 10.36 -0.51 11.75
C ARG A 137 9.35 -1.60 12.05
N GLU A 138 8.17 -1.25 12.58
CA GLU A 138 7.16 -2.25 12.94
C GLU A 138 6.60 -2.95 11.71
N ILE A 139 6.45 -2.23 10.59
CA ILE A 139 6.02 -2.81 9.31
C ILE A 139 7.02 -3.84 8.81
N MET A 140 8.33 -3.51 8.78
CA MET A 140 9.35 -4.43 8.28
C MET A 140 9.46 -5.72 9.12
N ARG A 141 9.22 -5.66 10.44
CA ARG A 141 9.36 -6.84 11.32
C ARG A 141 8.13 -7.71 11.40
N LYS A 142 6.95 -7.10 11.32
CA LYS A 142 5.69 -7.79 11.67
C LYS A 142 4.75 -7.96 10.48
N ASP A 143 4.93 -7.15 9.45
CA ASP A 143 4.08 -7.18 8.26
C ASP A 143 4.87 -6.89 6.96
N PRO A 144 5.99 -7.61 6.71
CA PRO A 144 6.88 -7.33 5.59
C PRO A 144 6.21 -7.57 4.23
N HIS A 145 5.28 -8.52 4.14
CA HIS A 145 4.59 -8.84 2.89
C HIS A 145 3.76 -7.69 2.32
N LYS A 146 3.16 -6.83 3.17
CA LYS A 146 2.48 -5.61 2.69
C LYS A 146 3.45 -4.64 2.03
N LEU A 147 4.68 -4.57 2.53
CA LEU A 147 5.75 -3.78 1.93
C LEU A 147 6.19 -4.39 0.58
N VAL A 148 6.31 -5.71 0.49
CA VAL A 148 6.69 -6.40 -0.74
C VAL A 148 5.61 -6.28 -1.83
N GLU A 149 4.35 -6.59 -1.50
CA GLU A 149 3.21 -6.47 -2.42
C GLU A 149 3.11 -5.06 -3.00
N GLY A 150 3.29 -4.07 -2.14
CA GLY A 150 3.21 -2.71 -2.57
C GLY A 150 4.41 -2.23 -3.40
N CYS A 151 5.61 -2.79 -3.17
CA CYS A 151 6.74 -2.58 -4.09
C CYS A 151 6.41 -3.11 -5.48
N LEU A 152 5.75 -4.28 -5.56
CA LEU A 152 5.31 -4.87 -6.82
C LEU A 152 4.29 -3.97 -7.54
N LEU A 153 3.23 -3.55 -6.85
CA LEU A 153 2.18 -2.72 -7.47
C LEU A 153 2.67 -1.32 -7.84
N ALA A 154 3.42 -0.65 -6.96
CA ALA A 154 4.00 0.65 -7.25
C ALA A 154 5.05 0.56 -8.37
N GLY A 155 5.90 -0.47 -8.35
CA GLY A 155 6.88 -0.74 -9.40
C GLY A 155 6.20 -0.96 -10.74
N TYR A 156 5.16 -1.79 -10.79
CA TYR A 156 4.36 -2.02 -11.99
C TYR A 156 3.70 -0.73 -12.51
N ALA A 157 3.05 0.04 -11.63
CA ALA A 157 2.39 1.31 -11.97
C ALA A 157 3.35 2.35 -12.56
N MET A 158 4.58 2.40 -12.04
CA MET A 158 5.64 3.29 -12.51
C MET A 158 6.49 2.70 -13.64
N ARG A 159 6.17 1.50 -14.13
CA ARG A 159 6.96 0.77 -15.14
C ARG A 159 8.43 0.59 -14.71
N ALA A 160 8.67 0.41 -13.42
CA ALA A 160 10.00 0.19 -12.88
C ALA A 160 10.46 -1.25 -13.15
N ARG A 161 11.75 -1.40 -13.48
CA ARG A 161 12.40 -2.70 -13.71
C ARG A 161 12.76 -3.41 -12.41
N ALA A 162 13.13 -2.65 -11.39
CA ALA A 162 13.48 -3.18 -10.08
C ALA A 162 13.06 -2.21 -8.98
N ALA A 163 12.80 -2.76 -7.79
CA ALA A 163 12.56 -2.02 -6.57
C ALA A 163 13.72 -2.25 -5.60
N TYR A 164 14.28 -1.17 -5.07
CA TYR A 164 15.34 -1.18 -4.06
C TYR A 164 14.79 -0.63 -2.77
N ILE A 165 14.85 -1.42 -1.70
CA ILE A 165 14.43 -1.02 -0.37
C ILE A 165 15.69 -0.60 0.40
N TYR A 166 15.80 0.69 0.69
CA TYR A 166 16.91 1.24 1.47
C TYR A 166 16.61 1.07 2.96
N ILE A 167 17.30 0.15 3.61
CA ILE A 167 17.19 -0.10 5.06
C ILE A 167 18.41 0.48 5.75
N ARG A 168 18.19 1.13 6.89
CA ARG A 168 19.26 1.66 7.73
C ARG A 168 20.08 0.52 8.37
N GLY A 169 21.39 0.68 8.51
CA GLY A 169 22.29 -0.36 9.03
C GLY A 169 21.95 -0.87 10.44
N GLU A 170 21.38 -0.04 11.30
CA GLU A 170 20.95 -0.39 12.65
C GLU A 170 19.75 -1.36 12.66
N TYR A 171 19.00 -1.43 11.56
CA TYR A 171 17.83 -2.29 11.39
C TYR A 171 18.22 -3.65 10.78
N PHE A 172 19.25 -4.27 11.36
CA PHE A 172 19.75 -5.56 10.87
C PHE A 172 18.71 -6.68 10.96
N ASN A 173 18.02 -6.81 12.10
CA ASN A 173 17.03 -7.87 12.30
C ASN A 173 15.81 -7.67 11.39
N GLU A 174 15.38 -6.42 11.24
CA GLU A 174 14.32 -5.98 10.34
C GLU A 174 14.68 -6.33 8.88
N ALA A 175 15.94 -6.09 8.47
CA ALA A 175 16.43 -6.44 7.15
C ALA A 175 16.42 -7.94 6.89
N VAL A 176 16.84 -8.76 7.87
CA VAL A 176 16.80 -10.22 7.77
C VAL A 176 15.38 -10.74 7.62
N VAL A 177 14.43 -10.21 8.40
CA VAL A 177 13.00 -10.58 8.28
C VAL A 177 12.44 -10.19 6.92
N LEU A 178 12.78 -9.00 6.42
CA LEU A 178 12.34 -8.55 5.11
C LEU A 178 12.95 -9.39 3.98
N ASP A 179 14.22 -9.79 4.10
CA ASP A 179 14.92 -10.66 3.14
C ASP A 179 14.30 -12.07 3.11
N GLU A 180 13.90 -12.62 4.27
CA GLU A 180 13.16 -13.90 4.34
C GLU A 180 11.76 -13.81 3.72
N ALA A 181 11.16 -12.61 3.69
CA ALA A 181 9.83 -12.38 3.12
C ALA A 181 9.82 -12.14 1.59
N ILE A 182 10.98 -11.88 0.98
CA ILE A 182 11.15 -11.64 -0.47
C ILE A 182 11.35 -12.96 -1.22
#